data_AF-A0A927NFW1-F1
#
_entry.id   AF-A0A927NFW1-F1
#
_cell.length_a   1.000
_cell.length_b   1.000
_cell.length_c   1.000
_cell.angle_alpha   90.00
_cell.angle_beta   90.00
_cell.angle_gamma   90.00
#
_symmetry.space_group_name_H-M   'P 1'
#
loop_
_entity.id
_entity.type
_entity.pdbx_description
1 polymer ?
#
loop_
_entity_poly.entity_id
_entity_poly.type
_entity_poly.pdbx_seq_one_letter_code
_entity_poly.pdbx_strand_id
1 'polypeptide(L)'
;MSESILKQFTKKDIDDTTRKILNILKSGQKPPFLEELDDGAEREKNKKFRLEYGIEEWEGVKKLLLENLTSKDIADIQLDERPERLRNGQNMYIYLISPNLSKDGIKFEKVDVYVKMELLQIKGNKKVVLLISLHEPNDPMYRNYNKLA
;
A
#
# COMPACT_ATOMS: atom_id res chain seq x y z
N MET A 1 10.16 14.06 8.09
CA MET A 1 9.69 12.72 8.54
C MET A 1 8.18 12.82 8.61
N SER A 2 7.46 11.88 8.02
CA SER A 2 6.01 11.80 8.16
C SER A 2 5.64 11.42 9.59
N GLU A 3 4.60 12.04 10.15
CA GLU A 3 4.11 11.74 11.49
C GLU A 3 2.97 10.73 11.44
N SER A 4 2.97 9.78 12.38
CA SER A 4 1.86 8.85 12.58
C SER A 4 0.67 9.61 13.17
N ILE A 5 -0.47 9.49 12.50
CA ILE A 5 -1.76 10.06 12.90
C ILE A 5 -2.82 8.98 13.16
N LEU A 6 -2.44 7.70 13.23
CA LEU A 6 -3.35 6.56 13.40
C LEU A 6 -4.34 6.76 14.56
N LYS A 7 -3.87 7.30 15.70
CA LYS A 7 -4.67 7.52 16.91
C LYS A 7 -5.80 8.56 16.73
N GLN A 8 -5.78 9.33 15.64
CA GLN A 8 -6.81 10.33 15.34
C GLN A 8 -8.02 9.73 14.61
N PHE A 9 -7.91 8.49 14.11
CA PHE A 9 -8.95 7.82 13.35
C PHE A 9 -9.73 6.84 14.21
N THR A 10 -11.05 6.79 14.02
CA THR A 10 -11.87 5.75 14.64
C THR A 10 -11.75 4.44 13.87
N LYS A 11 -12.07 3.32 14.54
CA LYS A 11 -12.20 2.02 13.87
C LYS A 11 -13.13 2.09 12.64
N LYS A 12 -14.20 2.87 12.72
CA LYS A 12 -15.15 3.05 11.62
C LYS A 12 -14.49 3.74 10.42
N ASP A 13 -13.68 4.76 10.66
CA ASP A 13 -12.98 5.49 9.58
C ASP A 13 -11.99 4.58 8.85
N ILE A 14 -11.29 3.73 9.60
CA ILE A 14 -10.38 2.70 9.08
C ILE A 14 -11.18 1.68 8.25
N ASP A 15 -12.23 1.09 8.83
CA ASP A 15 -13.08 0.09 8.15
C ASP A 15 -13.68 0.64 6.84
N ASP A 16 -14.20 1.86 6.86
CA ASP A 16 -14.79 2.51 5.70
C ASP A 16 -13.73 2.81 4.63
N THR A 17 -12.51 3.19 5.03
CA THR A 17 -11.41 3.43 4.09
C THR A 17 -10.88 2.15 3.47
N THR A 18 -10.65 1.09 4.27
CA THR A 18 -10.27 -0.23 3.75
C THR A 18 -11.32 -0.74 2.75
N ARG A 19 -12.62 -0.54 3.03
CA ARG A 19 -13.70 -0.90 2.10
C ARG A 19 -13.62 -0.11 0.79
N LYS A 20 -13.33 1.19 0.84
CA LYS A 20 -13.14 2.02 -0.37
C LYS A 20 -11.98 1.50 -1.22
N ILE A 21 -10.84 1.18 -0.60
CA ILE A 21 -9.68 0.60 -1.27
C ILE A 21 -10.07 -0.71 -1.97
N LEU A 22 -10.69 -1.65 -1.24
CA LEU A 22 -11.14 -2.92 -1.80
C LEU A 22 -12.12 -2.75 -2.96
N ASN A 23 -13.03 -1.78 -2.88
CA ASN A 23 -13.96 -1.49 -3.97
C ASN A 23 -13.24 -0.95 -5.22
N ILE A 24 -12.21 -0.11 -5.05
CA ILE A 24 -11.36 0.34 -6.17
C ILE A 24 -10.68 -0.87 -6.82
N LEU A 25 -10.07 -1.75 -6.02
CA LEU A 25 -9.40 -2.97 -6.53
C LEU A 25 -10.36 -3.90 -7.28
N LYS A 26 -11.62 -4.02 -6.82
CA LYS A 26 -12.67 -4.85 -7.45
C LYS A 26 -13.23 -4.25 -8.74
N SER A 27 -13.17 -2.93 -8.91
CA SER A 27 -13.74 -2.24 -10.07
C SER A 27 -13.09 -2.61 -11.41
N GLY A 28 -11.92 -3.27 -11.38
CA GLY A 28 -11.22 -3.76 -12.57
C GLY A 28 -10.52 -2.67 -13.38
N GLN A 29 -10.82 -1.39 -13.14
CA GLN A 29 -10.00 -0.30 -13.67
C GLN A 29 -8.67 -0.28 -12.93
N LYS A 30 -7.62 -0.56 -13.69
CA LYS A 30 -6.25 -0.28 -13.27
C LYS A 30 -6.18 1.21 -12.91
N PRO A 31 -5.92 1.58 -11.65
CA PRO A 31 -5.71 2.99 -11.33
C PRO A 31 -4.56 3.54 -12.19
N PRO A 32 -4.63 4.81 -12.62
CA PRO A 32 -3.51 5.43 -13.33
C PRO A 32 -2.24 5.21 -12.50
N PHE A 33 -1.23 4.66 -13.13
CA PHE A 33 -0.23 3.82 -12.47
C PHE A 33 0.58 4.54 -11.39
N LEU A 34 0.96 3.74 -10.40
CA LEU A 34 2.02 3.97 -9.43
C LEU A 34 3.32 4.50 -10.01
N GLU A 35 3.64 4.05 -11.22
CA GLU A 35 4.97 4.18 -11.83
C GLU A 35 5.15 5.48 -12.62
N GLU A 36 4.09 6.25 -12.83
CA GLU A 36 4.11 7.51 -13.59
C GLU A 36 4.21 8.75 -12.68
N LEU A 37 3.97 8.58 -11.37
CA LEU A 37 3.92 9.66 -10.40
C LEU A 37 5.01 9.58 -9.32
N ASP A 38 5.74 8.46 -9.22
CA ASP A 38 6.73 8.22 -8.19
C ASP A 38 8.16 8.38 -8.72
N ASP A 39 9.09 8.74 -7.84
CA ASP A 39 10.50 8.81 -8.21
C ASP A 39 11.00 7.43 -8.67
N GLY A 40 11.92 7.39 -9.64
CA GLY A 40 12.33 6.14 -10.27
C GLY A 40 12.92 5.09 -9.31
N ALA A 41 13.29 5.47 -8.09
CA ALA A 41 13.89 4.56 -7.11
C ALA A 41 12.84 3.65 -6.46
N GLU A 42 11.69 4.20 -6.04
CA GLU A 42 10.62 3.40 -5.44
C GLU A 42 9.94 2.48 -6.47
N ARG A 43 9.89 2.92 -7.74
CA ARG A 43 9.47 2.08 -8.87
C ARG A 43 10.35 0.83 -9.03
N GLU A 44 11.66 1.01 -9.13
CA GLU A 44 12.57 -0.13 -9.32
C GLU A 44 12.64 -1.04 -8.08
N LYS A 45 12.53 -0.47 -6.86
CA LYS A 45 12.37 -1.26 -5.63
C LYS A 45 11.15 -2.17 -5.70
N ASN A 46 9.98 -1.61 -6.04
CA ASN A 46 8.74 -2.37 -6.14
C ASN A 46 8.79 -3.43 -7.25
N LYS A 47 9.37 -3.10 -8.40
CA LYS A 47 9.55 -4.04 -9.51
C LYS A 47 10.46 -5.20 -9.10
N LYS A 48 11.57 -4.93 -8.43
CA LYS A 48 12.46 -5.96 -7.90
C LYS A 48 11.74 -6.89 -6.91
N PHE A 49 11.01 -6.31 -5.97
CA PHE A 49 10.20 -7.09 -5.01
C PHE A 49 9.21 -8.01 -5.75
N ARG A 50 8.44 -7.47 -6.70
CA ARG A 50 7.46 -8.27 -7.45
C ARG A 50 8.10 -9.45 -8.18
N LEU A 51 9.24 -9.21 -8.84
CA LEU A 51 9.98 -10.27 -9.55
C LEU A 51 10.47 -11.35 -8.58
N GLU A 52 11.02 -10.94 -7.44
CA GLU A 52 11.54 -11.86 -6.42
C GLU A 52 10.46 -12.76 -5.82
N TYR A 53 9.24 -12.24 -5.63
CA TYR A 53 8.11 -12.96 -5.05
C TYR A 53 7.10 -13.47 -6.09
N GLY A 54 7.48 -13.53 -7.38
CA GLY A 54 6.63 -14.06 -8.45
C GLY A 54 5.26 -13.36 -8.57
N ILE A 55 5.19 -12.09 -8.19
CA ILE A 55 3.97 -11.29 -8.22
C ILE A 55 3.84 -10.67 -9.61
N GLU A 56 2.86 -11.14 -10.38
CA GLU A 56 2.51 -10.55 -11.67
C GLU A 56 2.10 -9.08 -11.51
N GLU A 57 2.45 -8.24 -12.49
CA GLU A 57 2.41 -6.77 -12.40
C GLU A 57 1.20 -6.20 -11.64
N TRP A 58 0.06 -6.06 -12.30
CA TRP A 58 -1.13 -5.48 -11.68
C TRP A 58 -2.05 -6.57 -11.13
N GLU A 59 -2.27 -7.64 -11.89
CA GLU A 59 -3.20 -8.70 -11.47
C GLU A 59 -2.66 -9.50 -10.28
N GLY A 60 -1.34 -9.70 -10.17
CA GLY A 60 -0.73 -10.34 -9.00
C GLY A 60 -0.86 -9.48 -7.75
N VAL A 61 -0.56 -8.18 -7.84
CA VAL A 61 -0.73 -7.22 -6.72
C VAL A 61 -2.19 -7.13 -6.31
N LYS A 62 -3.11 -6.99 -7.27
CA LYS A 62 -4.54 -6.93 -7.01
C LYS A 62 -5.05 -8.20 -6.34
N LYS A 63 -4.66 -9.38 -6.83
CA LYS A 63 -5.03 -10.66 -6.22
C LYS A 63 -4.53 -10.76 -4.78
N LEU A 64 -3.25 -10.45 -4.56
CA LEU A 64 -2.62 -10.43 -3.24
C LEU A 64 -3.41 -9.56 -2.25
N LEU A 65 -3.79 -8.35 -2.66
CA LEU A 65 -4.53 -7.44 -1.79
C LEU A 65 -5.99 -7.87 -1.57
N LEU A 66 -6.69 -8.34 -2.62
CA LEU A 66 -8.06 -8.80 -2.48
C LEU A 66 -8.20 -10.03 -1.56
N GLU A 67 -7.19 -10.89 -1.52
CA GLU A 67 -7.19 -12.09 -0.69
C GLU A 67 -6.76 -11.85 0.77
N ASN A 68 -5.95 -10.81 1.03
CA ASN A 68 -5.28 -10.65 2.33
C ASN A 68 -5.60 -9.36 3.07
N LEU A 69 -6.10 -8.31 2.40
CA LEU A 69 -6.27 -7.00 3.03
C LEU A 69 -7.49 -6.94 3.96
N THR A 70 -7.26 -6.73 5.25
CA THR A 70 -8.32 -6.41 6.22
C THR A 70 -8.01 -5.14 7.02
N SER A 71 -9.03 -4.53 7.61
CA SER A 71 -8.84 -3.34 8.45
C SER A 71 -8.10 -3.62 9.76
N LYS A 72 -8.02 -4.89 10.19
CA LYS A 72 -7.23 -5.30 11.36
C LYS A 72 -5.73 -5.24 11.10
N ASP A 73 -5.35 -5.27 9.83
CA ASP A 73 -3.96 -5.31 9.38
C ASP A 73 -3.36 -3.91 9.23
N ILE A 74 -4.11 -2.85 9.57
CA ILE A 74 -3.57 -1.49 9.52
C ILE A 74 -2.57 -1.28 10.65
N ALA A 75 -1.31 -1.03 10.27
CA ALA A 75 -0.22 -0.83 11.22
C ALA A 75 0.03 0.66 11.49
N ASP A 76 -0.25 1.54 10.52
CA ASP A 76 -0.09 2.98 10.68
C ASP A 76 -0.94 3.80 9.69
N ILE A 77 -1.16 5.07 10.01
CA ILE A 77 -1.66 6.10 9.10
C ILE A 77 -0.73 7.30 9.21
N GLN A 78 -0.24 7.79 8.07
CA GLN A 78 0.67 8.92 8.00
C GLN A 78 0.10 10.04 7.14
N LEU A 79 0.45 11.28 7.50
CA LEU A 79 0.24 12.42 6.62
C LEU A 79 1.49 12.62 5.77
N ASP A 80 1.36 12.55 4.44
CA ASP A 80 2.44 12.98 3.56
C ASP A 80 2.27 14.44 3.18
N GLU A 81 3.12 15.29 3.75
CA GLU A 81 3.20 16.72 3.43
C GLU A 81 4.24 17.02 2.35
N ARG A 82 4.75 16.02 1.62
CA ARG A 82 5.66 16.26 0.49
C ARG A 82 5.06 17.34 -0.42
N PRO A 83 5.84 18.38 -0.78
CA PRO A 83 5.38 19.49 -1.61
C PRO A 83 5.14 19.10 -3.09
N GLU A 84 5.08 17.81 -3.41
CA GLU A 84 4.67 17.33 -4.72
C GLU A 84 3.26 17.84 -5.04
N ARG A 85 3.10 18.45 -6.22
CA ARG A 85 1.90 19.20 -6.66
C ARG A 85 0.57 18.45 -6.52
N LEU A 86 0.62 17.13 -6.33
CA LEU A 86 -0.54 16.23 -6.27
C LEU A 86 -0.85 15.69 -4.86
N ARG A 87 0.07 15.80 -3.88
CA ARG A 87 -0.02 15.08 -2.60
C ARG A 87 -0.54 15.88 -1.40
N ASN A 88 -0.68 17.20 -1.52
CA ASN A 88 -1.22 18.18 -0.54
C ASN A 88 -1.90 17.61 0.74
N GLY A 89 -1.13 17.03 1.67
CA GLY A 89 -1.63 16.49 2.94
C GLY A 89 -2.53 15.26 2.80
N GLN A 90 -2.23 14.35 1.87
CA GLN A 90 -3.00 13.12 1.69
C GLN A 90 -2.62 12.06 2.72
N ASN A 91 -3.63 11.31 3.16
CA ASN A 91 -3.42 10.22 4.10
C ASN A 91 -2.82 9.00 3.39
N MET A 92 -1.77 8.48 3.99
CA MET A 92 -1.10 7.24 3.63
C MET A 92 -1.45 6.17 4.65
N TYR A 93 -2.08 5.09 4.22
CA TYR A 93 -2.47 3.96 5.05
C TYR A 93 -1.44 2.85 4.87
N ILE A 94 -0.85 2.39 5.96
CA ILE A 94 0.19 1.36 5.96
C ILE A 94 -0.40 0.10 6.57
N TYR A 95 -0.47 -0.97 5.80
CA TYR A 95 -0.96 -2.28 6.23
C TYR A 95 0.21 -3.25 6.36
N LEU A 96 0.19 -4.07 7.41
CA LEU A 96 1.07 -5.22 7.58
C LEU A 96 0.26 -6.48 7.30
N ILE A 97 0.52 -7.14 6.17
CA ILE A 97 -0.16 -8.39 5.81
C ILE A 97 0.84 -9.53 5.79
N SER A 98 0.38 -10.76 6.10
CA SER A 98 1.22 -11.96 6.08
C SER A 98 0.73 -13.00 5.05
N PRO A 99 0.79 -12.69 3.73
CA PRO A 99 0.35 -13.60 2.69
C PRO A 99 1.30 -14.80 2.48
N ASN A 100 0.79 -15.81 1.78
CA ASN A 100 1.59 -16.91 1.25
C ASN A 100 2.15 -16.47 -0.11
N LEU A 101 3.46 -16.26 -0.19
CA LEU A 101 4.15 -15.83 -1.41
C LEU A 101 5.03 -16.94 -1.97
N SER A 102 5.37 -16.85 -3.26
CA SER A 102 6.32 -17.77 -3.88
C SER A 102 7.58 -17.02 -4.27
N LYS A 103 8.76 -17.45 -3.83
CA LYS A 103 10.02 -16.87 -4.29
C LYS A 103 10.79 -17.91 -5.11
N ASP A 104 11.20 -17.51 -6.31
CA ASP A 104 11.86 -18.38 -7.28
C ASP A 104 11.09 -19.68 -7.59
N GLY A 105 9.75 -19.63 -7.57
CA GLY A 105 8.88 -20.78 -7.79
C GLY A 105 8.67 -21.70 -6.58
N ILE A 106 9.33 -21.44 -5.45
CA ILE A 106 9.15 -22.15 -4.18
C ILE A 106 8.10 -21.41 -3.35
N LYS A 107 7.02 -22.10 -2.97
CA LYS A 107 5.96 -21.53 -2.14
C LYS A 107 6.42 -21.41 -0.69
N PHE A 108 6.38 -20.21 -0.13
CA PHE A 108 6.65 -19.91 1.28
C PHE A 108 5.35 -19.95 2.08
N GLU A 109 5.43 -20.47 3.31
CA GLU A 109 4.24 -20.67 4.14
C GLU A 109 3.64 -19.38 4.68
N LYS A 110 4.43 -18.34 5.01
CA LYS A 110 3.98 -16.95 5.30
C LYS A 110 5.15 -15.97 5.15
N VAL A 111 4.92 -14.84 4.49
CA VAL A 111 5.87 -13.73 4.39
C VAL A 111 5.17 -12.46 4.83
N ASP A 112 5.74 -11.73 5.79
CA ASP A 112 5.23 -10.42 6.17
C ASP A 112 5.56 -9.40 5.08
N VAL A 113 4.59 -8.56 4.73
CA VAL A 113 4.72 -7.52 3.70
C VAL A 113 4.05 -6.26 4.22
N TYR A 114 4.76 -5.14 4.16
CA TYR A 114 4.15 -3.83 4.33
C TYR A 114 3.58 -3.36 3.01
N VAL A 115 2.31 -3.01 3.02
CA VAL A 115 1.64 -2.39 1.89
C VAL A 115 1.29 -0.95 2.25
N LYS A 116 1.98 -0.02 1.61
CA LYS A 116 1.70 1.41 1.71
C LYS A 116 0.66 1.77 0.65
N MET A 117 -0.45 2.37 1.07
CA MET A 117 -1.54 2.78 0.18
C MET A 117 -1.92 4.24 0.35
N GLU A 118 -2.03 4.97 -0.75
CA GLU A 118 -2.41 6.39 -0.75
C GLU A 118 -3.64 6.59 -1.64
N LEU A 119 -4.65 7.29 -1.14
CA LEU A 119 -5.83 7.69 -1.91
C LEU A 119 -5.67 9.15 -2.33
N LEU A 120 -5.14 9.40 -3.52
CA LEU A 120 -4.93 10.74 -4.04
C LEU A 120 -6.18 11.25 -4.75
N GLN A 121 -6.73 12.37 -4.30
CA GLN A 121 -7.75 13.09 -5.06
C GLN A 121 -7.10 14.16 -5.93
N ILE A 122 -7.14 13.99 -7.26
CA ILE A 122 -6.56 14.96 -8.18
C ILE A 122 -7.41 16.24 -8.19
N LYS A 123 -6.79 17.38 -7.84
CA LYS A 123 -7.47 18.69 -7.80
C LYS A 123 -8.14 18.99 -9.14
N GLY A 124 -9.44 19.28 -9.12
CA GLY A 124 -10.25 19.58 -10.31
C GLY A 124 -10.90 18.35 -10.98
N ASN A 125 -10.60 17.13 -10.53
CA ASN A 125 -11.24 15.91 -11.01
C ASN A 125 -11.80 15.10 -9.83
N LYS A 126 -13.02 14.56 -9.93
CA LYS A 126 -13.58 13.70 -8.85
C LYS A 126 -12.93 12.31 -8.79
N LYS A 127 -11.90 12.06 -9.60
CA LYS A 127 -11.18 10.77 -9.65
C LYS A 127 -10.24 10.65 -8.45
N VAL A 128 -10.40 9.53 -7.73
CA VAL A 128 -9.48 9.07 -6.69
C VAL A 128 -8.50 8.09 -7.33
N VAL A 129 -7.22 8.33 -7.13
CA VAL A 129 -6.12 7.46 -7.57
C VAL A 129 -5.62 6.69 -6.36
N LEU A 130 -5.42 5.38 -6.53
CA LEU A 130 -4.84 4.53 -5.50
C LEU A 130 -3.37 4.26 -5.86
N LEU A 131 -2.46 4.72 -5.01
CA LEU A 131 -1.06 4.29 -5.03
C LEU A 131 -0.87 3.14 -4.03
N ILE A 132 -0.02 2.18 -4.37
CA ILE A 132 0.29 0.93 -3.68
C ILE A 132 1.80 0.65 -3.80
N SER A 133 2.55 0.75 -2.71
CA SER A 133 3.93 0.28 -2.64
C SER A 133 4.03 -0.96 -1.74
N LEU A 134 4.85 -1.92 -2.13
CA LEU A 134 5.17 -3.14 -1.39
C LEU A 134 6.57 -3.02 -0.79
N HIS A 135 6.70 -3.38 0.48
CA HIS A 135 7.97 -3.33 1.19
C HIS A 135 8.21 -4.56 2.03
N GLU A 136 9.48 -4.93 2.13
CA GLU A 136 9.93 -5.97 3.05
C GLU A 136 9.85 -5.49 4.50
N PRO A 137 9.57 -6.41 5.44
CA PRO A 137 9.41 -6.10 6.85
C PRO A 137 10.72 -5.73 7.53
N ASN A 138 11.85 -6.10 6.92
CA ASN A 138 13.19 -5.89 7.44
C ASN A 138 13.80 -4.52 7.07
N ASP A 139 13.11 -3.75 6.23
CA ASP A 139 13.56 -2.42 5.82
C ASP A 139 13.72 -1.50 7.06
N PRO A 140 14.91 -0.91 7.29
CA PRO A 140 15.19 -0.10 8.48
C PRO A 140 14.21 1.06 8.70
N MET A 141 13.62 1.62 7.64
CA MET A 141 12.59 2.66 7.76
C MET A 141 11.25 2.13 8.31
N TYR A 142 10.99 0.83 8.11
CA TYR A 142 9.70 0.19 8.41
C TYR A 142 9.78 -0.74 9.63
N ARG A 143 10.97 -0.96 10.19
CA ARG A 143 11.20 -1.75 11.43
C ARG A 143 10.34 -1.34 12.63
N ASN A 144 9.84 -0.10 12.67
CA ASN A 144 8.99 0.37 13.76
C ASN A 144 7.54 -0.14 13.67
N TYR A 145 7.06 -0.56 12.50
CA TYR A 145 5.68 -1.04 12.35
C TYR A 145 5.50 -2.46 12.91
N ASN A 146 6.56 -3.28 12.95
CA ASN A 146 6.55 -4.58 13.65
C ASN A 146 6.34 -4.46 15.17
N LYS A 147 6.52 -3.26 15.74
CA LYS A 147 6.28 -2.99 17.17
C LYS A 147 4.90 -2.41 17.45
N LEU A 148 4.14 -2.09 16.39
CA LEU A 148 2.80 -1.47 16.47
C LEU A 148 1.67 -2.49 16.23
N ALA A 149 2.00 -3.69 15.73
CA ALA A 149 1.09 -4.83 15.57
C ALA A 149 0.98 -5.66 16.86
#